data_AF-A0A1D2AII2-F1
#
_entry.id   AF-A0A1D2AII2-F1
#
_cell.length_a   1.000
_cell.length_b   1.000
_cell.length_c   1.000
_cell.angle_alpha   90.00
_cell.angle_beta   90.00
_cell.angle_gamma   90.00
#
_symmetry.space_group_name_H-M   'P 1'
#
loop_
_entity.id
_entity.type
_entity.pdbx_description
1 polymer ?
#
loop_
_entity_poly.entity_id
_entity_poly.type
_entity_poly.pdbx_seq_one_letter_code
_entity_poly.pdbx_strand_id
1 'polypeptide(L)'
;CIAEKLAGPSSVALLTQDTLEYLVANLDPDECNTSVILFSLIALEKFAQTSENKVTLEKHLAMLPKNPLEALEPWVNSEDFVRRQVGFCAQWCLDNLFIKQGRPYTYEVTDRTNINVMLNSNDVSEYLKISSDGLSARCDASSFESVRSTFQVDSGVWYYEVLIVT
;
A
#
# COMPACT_ATOMS: atom_id res chain seq x y z
N CYS A 1 -0.76 -13.04 5.52
CA CYS A 1 0.22 -13.64 4.56
C CYS A 1 1.12 -14.66 5.30
N ILE A 2 1.78 -15.65 4.64
CA ILE A 2 2.76 -16.53 5.34
C ILE A 2 3.96 -15.72 5.84
N ALA A 3 4.45 -14.76 5.05
CA ALA A 3 5.57 -13.88 5.43
C ALA A 3 5.32 -13.14 6.76
N GLU A 4 4.07 -12.74 7.00
CA GLU A 4 3.64 -12.08 8.23
C GLU A 4 3.57 -13.04 9.43
N LYS A 5 3.14 -14.29 9.20
CA LYS A 5 3.09 -15.32 10.25
C LYS A 5 4.48 -15.84 10.63
N LEU A 6 5.47 -15.67 9.77
CA LEU A 6 6.84 -16.14 9.94
C LEU A 6 7.82 -14.97 10.01
N ALA A 7 7.49 -13.94 10.78
CA ALA A 7 8.29 -12.72 10.92
C ALA A 7 9.73 -13.00 11.40
N GLY A 8 10.65 -12.07 11.10
CA GLY A 8 12.05 -12.17 11.49
C GLY A 8 12.87 -13.11 10.58
N PRO A 9 13.80 -13.91 11.13
CA PRO A 9 14.72 -14.73 10.32
C PRO A 9 14.04 -15.73 9.39
N SER A 10 12.85 -16.24 9.76
CA SER A 10 12.09 -17.17 8.92
C SER A 10 11.55 -16.49 7.66
N SER A 11 11.13 -15.22 7.73
CA SER A 11 10.69 -14.44 6.57
C SER A 11 11.84 -14.17 5.61
N VAL A 12 13.04 -13.94 6.14
CA VAL A 12 14.26 -13.79 5.33
C VAL A 12 14.57 -15.07 4.56
N ALA A 13 14.52 -16.23 5.24
CA ALA A 13 14.77 -17.52 4.59
C ALA A 13 13.75 -17.87 3.49
N LEU A 14 12.53 -17.32 3.56
CA LEU A 14 11.48 -17.54 2.57
C LEU A 14 11.59 -16.63 1.34
N LEU A 15 12.24 -15.47 1.46
CA LEU A 15 12.46 -14.59 0.31
C LEU A 15 13.66 -15.06 -0.51
N THR A 16 13.50 -16.22 -1.15
CA THR A 16 14.48 -16.72 -2.13
C THR A 16 14.42 -15.89 -3.40
N GLN A 17 15.48 -15.98 -4.22
CA GLN A 17 15.51 -15.32 -5.54
C GLN A 17 14.30 -15.73 -6.40
N ASP A 18 13.98 -17.03 -6.47
CA ASP A 18 12.83 -17.53 -7.22
C ASP A 18 11.50 -16.96 -6.69
N THR A 19 11.35 -16.86 -5.36
CA THR A 19 10.14 -16.31 -4.74
C THR A 19 9.99 -14.83 -5.07
N LEU A 20 11.10 -14.08 -5.00
CA LEU A 20 11.15 -12.67 -5.35
C LEU A 20 10.79 -12.45 -6.83
N GLU A 21 11.46 -13.17 -7.73
CA GLU A 21 11.21 -13.08 -9.17
C GLU A 21 9.77 -13.44 -9.52
N TYR A 22 9.21 -14.49 -8.91
CA TYR A 22 7.82 -14.88 -9.10
C TYR A 22 6.85 -13.77 -8.67
N LEU A 23 7.03 -13.20 -7.48
CA LEU A 23 6.16 -12.14 -6.96
C LEU A 23 6.26 -10.85 -7.78
N VAL A 24 7.45 -10.51 -8.25
CA VAL A 24 7.70 -9.33 -9.09
C VAL A 24 7.14 -9.52 -10.50
N ALA A 25 7.29 -10.71 -11.09
CA ALA A 25 6.70 -11.05 -12.39
C ALA A 25 5.17 -10.98 -12.38
N ASN A 26 4.55 -11.25 -11.23
CA ASN A 26 3.10 -11.10 -11.06
C ASN A 26 2.63 -9.64 -11.04
N LEU A 27 3.52 -8.64 -10.99
CA LEU A 27 3.16 -7.21 -11.00
C LEU A 27 2.97 -6.65 -12.42
N ASP A 28 2.62 -7.51 -13.38
CA ASP A 28 2.40 -7.15 -14.78
C ASP A 28 0.92 -6.78 -15.03
N PRO A 29 0.60 -5.51 -15.35
CA PRO A 29 -0.76 -5.05 -15.65
C PRO A 29 -1.43 -5.74 -16.84
N ASP A 30 -0.62 -6.20 -17.81
CA ASP A 30 -1.09 -6.69 -19.11
C ASP A 30 -1.27 -8.21 -19.10
N GLU A 31 -0.42 -8.93 -18.37
CA GLU A 31 -0.39 -10.40 -18.36
C GLU A 31 -1.07 -11.02 -17.12
N CYS A 32 -1.16 -10.29 -16.00
CA CYS A 32 -1.65 -10.86 -14.74
C CYS A 32 -3.06 -10.43 -14.37
N ASN A 33 -3.79 -11.35 -13.73
CA ASN A 33 -5.09 -11.03 -13.13
C ASN A 33 -4.92 -10.04 -11.97
N THR A 34 -5.82 -9.05 -11.85
CA THR A 34 -5.76 -8.00 -10.83
C THR A 34 -5.63 -8.53 -9.40
N SER A 35 -6.30 -9.63 -9.06
CA SER A 35 -6.20 -10.24 -7.73
C SER A 35 -4.82 -10.85 -7.47
N VAL A 36 -4.20 -11.44 -8.51
CA VAL A 36 -2.83 -11.98 -8.44
C VAL A 36 -1.83 -10.85 -8.23
N ILE A 37 -1.99 -9.73 -8.94
CA ILE A 37 -1.19 -8.51 -8.74
C ILE A 37 -1.34 -8.02 -7.30
N LEU A 38 -2.59 -7.86 -6.83
CA LEU A 38 -2.88 -7.36 -5.48
C LEU A 38 -2.22 -8.20 -4.39
N PHE A 39 -2.41 -9.52 -4.43
CA PHE A 39 -1.85 -10.40 -3.41
C PHE A 39 -0.33 -10.54 -3.50
N SER A 40 0.25 -10.44 -4.70
CA SER A 40 1.70 -10.44 -4.86
C SER A 40 2.33 -9.17 -4.30
N LEU A 41 1.70 -8.02 -4.56
CA LEU A 41 2.11 -6.74 -3.99
C LEU A 41 2.04 -6.75 -2.46
N ILE A 42 0.92 -7.18 -1.88
CA ILE A 42 0.78 -7.32 -0.42
C ILE A 42 1.83 -8.28 0.14
N ALA A 43 2.15 -9.38 -0.56
CA ALA A 43 3.20 -10.29 -0.12
C ALA A 43 4.57 -9.61 -0.09
N LEU A 44 4.94 -8.86 -1.13
CA LEU A 44 6.19 -8.08 -1.19
C LEU A 44 6.27 -7.06 -0.05
N GLU A 45 5.16 -6.38 0.26
CA GLU A 45 5.08 -5.46 1.40
C GLU A 45 5.35 -6.17 2.73
N LYS A 46 4.75 -7.35 2.95
CA LYS A 46 4.98 -8.14 4.16
C LYS A 46 6.41 -8.65 4.25
N PHE A 47 7.04 -9.01 3.12
CA PHE A 47 8.45 -9.36 3.10
C PHE A 47 9.34 -8.16 3.45
N ALA A 48 9.00 -6.96 2.99
CA ALA A 48 9.75 -5.72 3.27
C ALA A 48 9.69 -5.24 4.73
N GLN A 49 8.94 -5.91 5.62
CA GLN A 49 8.91 -5.60 7.05
C GLN A 49 10.25 -5.88 7.75
N THR A 50 11.10 -6.76 7.19
CA THR A 50 12.47 -6.94 7.68
C THR A 50 13.43 -6.09 6.84
N SER A 51 14.38 -5.42 7.51
CA SER A 51 15.34 -4.54 6.83
C SER A 51 16.16 -5.26 5.75
N GLU A 52 16.50 -6.53 5.98
CA GLU A 52 17.27 -7.35 5.04
C GLU A 52 16.49 -7.60 3.74
N ASN A 53 15.24 -8.07 3.86
CA ASN A 53 14.37 -8.29 2.71
C ASN A 53 14.07 -6.97 1.99
N LYS A 54 13.83 -5.88 2.74
CA LYS A 54 13.61 -4.55 2.16
C LYS A 54 14.76 -4.14 1.25
N VAL A 55 16.01 -4.26 1.71
CA VAL A 55 17.19 -3.92 0.91
C VAL A 55 17.30 -4.81 -0.33
N THR A 56 17.00 -6.10 -0.22
CA THR A 56 17.01 -7.03 -1.36
C THR A 56 15.95 -6.65 -2.40
N LEU A 57 14.73 -6.35 -1.94
CA LEU A 57 13.61 -5.91 -2.77
C LEU A 57 13.91 -4.60 -3.49
N GLU A 58 14.40 -3.59 -2.79
CA GLU A 58 14.76 -2.29 -3.36
C GLU A 58 15.84 -2.43 -4.44
N LYS A 59 16.88 -3.23 -4.18
CA LYS A 59 17.92 -3.51 -5.18
C LYS A 59 17.35 -4.21 -6.41
N HIS A 60 16.48 -5.19 -6.23
CA HIS A 60 15.86 -5.89 -7.34
C HIS A 60 14.99 -4.96 -8.19
N LEU A 61 14.11 -4.19 -7.56
CA LEU A 61 13.26 -3.19 -8.24
C LEU A 61 14.08 -2.14 -8.99
N ALA A 62 15.22 -1.71 -8.43
CA ALA A 62 16.10 -0.73 -9.07
C ALA A 62 16.87 -1.29 -10.29
N MET A 63 17.03 -2.61 -10.39
CA MET A 63 17.64 -3.26 -11.57
C MET A 63 16.66 -3.47 -12.72
N LEU A 64 15.36 -3.40 -12.46
CA LEU A 64 14.34 -3.54 -13.50
C LEU A 64 14.37 -2.33 -14.44
N PRO A 65 14.15 -2.53 -15.76
CA PRO A 65 14.12 -1.43 -16.71
C PRO A 65 12.97 -0.43 -16.45
N LYS A 66 11.88 -0.93 -15.84
CA LYS A 66 10.73 -0.14 -15.42
C LYS A 66 10.28 -0.66 -14.05
N ASN A 67 10.03 0.24 -13.10
CA ASN A 67 9.47 -0.15 -11.82
C ASN A 67 7.98 -0.50 -12.02
N PRO A 68 7.55 -1.74 -11.74
CA PRO A 68 6.16 -2.15 -11.95
C PRO A 68 5.18 -1.33 -11.10
N LEU A 69 5.60 -0.86 -9.92
CA LEU A 69 4.73 -0.06 -9.04
C LEU A 69 4.30 1.26 -9.69
N GLU A 70 5.15 1.87 -10.52
CA GLU A 70 4.80 3.09 -11.27
C GLU A 70 3.77 2.82 -12.36
N ALA A 71 3.75 1.61 -12.92
CA ALA A 71 2.72 1.22 -13.89
C ALA A 71 1.37 0.96 -13.22
N LEU A 72 1.38 0.54 -11.96
CA LEU A 72 0.20 0.21 -11.17
C LEU A 72 -0.40 1.42 -10.43
N GLU A 73 0.44 2.38 -10.00
CA GLU A 73 0.02 3.59 -9.28
C GLU A 73 -1.18 4.33 -9.92
N PRO A 74 -1.24 4.56 -11.24
CA PRO A 74 -2.37 5.24 -11.88
C PRO A 74 -3.73 4.58 -11.64
N TRP A 75 -3.76 3.29 -11.27
CA TRP A 75 -4.99 2.57 -10.99
C TRP A 75 -5.71 3.07 -9.73
N VAL A 76 -5.10 3.94 -8.92
CA VAL A 76 -5.77 4.58 -7.76
C VAL A 76 -7.06 5.32 -8.15
N ASN A 77 -7.18 5.73 -9.41
CA ASN A 77 -8.38 6.38 -9.96
C ASN A 77 -9.27 5.44 -10.79
N SER A 78 -8.99 4.14 -10.81
CA SER A 78 -9.76 3.15 -11.57
C SER A 78 -11.21 3.07 -11.08
N GLU A 79 -12.17 2.93 -12.00
CA GLU A 79 -13.57 2.62 -11.66
C GLU A 79 -13.74 1.18 -11.15
N ASP A 80 -12.89 0.26 -11.64
CA ASP A 80 -12.81 -1.10 -11.10
C ASP A 80 -12.19 -1.06 -9.70
N PHE A 81 -12.95 -1.53 -8.72
CA PHE A 81 -12.56 -1.48 -7.31
C PHE A 81 -11.36 -2.35 -6.96
N VAL A 82 -11.16 -3.50 -7.61
CA VAL A 82 -10.01 -4.37 -7.34
C VAL A 82 -8.74 -3.73 -7.91
N ARG A 83 -8.82 -3.13 -9.10
CA ARG A 83 -7.71 -2.35 -9.68
C ARG A 83 -7.40 -1.13 -8.82
N ARG A 84 -8.42 -0.48 -8.27
CA ARG A 84 -8.25 0.64 -7.33
C ARG A 84 -7.46 0.25 -6.09
N GLN A 85 -7.74 -0.94 -5.53
CA GLN A 85 -6.96 -1.48 -4.40
C GLN A 85 -5.49 -1.67 -4.75
N VAL A 86 -5.19 -2.20 -5.95
CA VAL A 86 -3.81 -2.35 -6.43
C VAL A 86 -3.11 -0.99 -6.56
N GLY A 87 -3.76 -0.01 -7.19
CA GLY A 87 -3.19 1.33 -7.34
C GLY A 87 -2.94 2.03 -6.00
N PHE A 88 -3.88 1.88 -5.06
CA PHE A 88 -3.71 2.35 -3.67
C PHE A 88 -2.47 1.73 -3.02
N CYS A 89 -2.31 0.40 -3.08
CA CYS A 89 -1.14 -0.27 -2.50
C CYS A 89 0.16 0.13 -3.20
N ALA A 90 0.16 0.29 -4.53
CA ALA A 90 1.34 0.65 -5.30
C ALA A 90 1.82 2.08 -4.96
N GLN A 91 0.89 3.04 -4.92
CA GLN A 91 1.17 4.41 -4.51
C GLN A 91 1.68 4.46 -3.06
N TRP A 92 1.02 3.76 -2.14
CA TRP A 92 1.44 3.70 -0.75
C TRP A 92 2.84 3.10 -0.61
N CYS A 93 3.16 2.05 -1.36
CA CYS A 93 4.50 1.46 -1.40
C CYS A 93 5.56 2.44 -1.88
N LEU A 94 5.29 3.19 -2.95
CA LEU A 94 6.23 4.17 -3.50
C LEU A 94 6.48 5.35 -2.54
N ASP A 95 5.51 5.67 -1.68
CA ASP A 95 5.65 6.72 -0.67
C ASP A 95 6.32 6.25 0.63
N ASN A 96 6.13 4.98 1.04
CA ASN A 96 6.49 4.53 2.39
C ASN A 96 7.53 3.41 2.44
N LEU A 97 7.60 2.56 1.42
CA LEU A 97 8.44 1.36 1.43
C LEU A 97 9.57 1.43 0.41
N PHE A 98 9.26 1.52 -0.87
CA PHE A 98 10.21 1.43 -1.98
C PHE A 98 10.41 2.82 -2.62
N ILE A 99 11.08 3.70 -1.87
CA ILE A 99 11.24 5.12 -2.25
C ILE A 99 12.09 5.22 -3.52
N LYS A 100 11.51 5.82 -4.57
CA LYS A 100 12.21 6.06 -5.84
C LYS A 100 12.76 7.48 -5.89
N GLN A 101 14.04 7.62 -6.20
CA GLN A 101 14.65 8.94 -6.39
C GLN A 101 13.98 9.70 -7.56
N GLY A 102 13.68 10.98 -7.32
CA GLY A 102 13.09 11.88 -8.33
C GLY A 102 11.57 11.76 -8.48
N ARG A 103 10.91 10.80 -7.81
CA ARG A 103 9.45 10.77 -7.70
C ARG A 103 9.02 11.65 -6.52
N PRO A 104 8.17 12.68 -6.71
CA PRO A 104 7.63 13.45 -5.59
C PRO A 104 6.75 12.55 -4.71
N TYR A 105 6.72 12.80 -3.41
CA TYR A 105 5.80 12.07 -2.55
C TYR A 105 4.37 12.48 -2.84
N THR A 106 3.43 11.54 -2.83
CA THR A 106 2.03 11.86 -3.19
C THR A 106 1.45 12.92 -2.24
N TYR A 107 1.81 12.89 -0.95
CA TYR A 107 1.33 13.87 0.03
C TYR A 107 1.76 15.32 -0.26
N GLU A 108 2.80 15.53 -1.08
CA GLU A 108 3.30 16.85 -1.47
C GLU A 108 2.51 17.43 -2.67
N VAL A 109 1.86 16.57 -3.45
CA VAL A 109 1.17 16.94 -4.70
C VAL A 109 -0.34 16.76 -4.66
N THR A 110 -0.87 16.05 -3.66
CA THR A 110 -2.31 15.88 -3.46
C THR A 110 -2.98 17.21 -3.10
N ASP A 111 -3.98 17.62 -3.88
CA ASP A 111 -4.83 18.76 -3.55
C ASP A 111 -5.77 18.42 -2.39
N ARG A 112 -5.68 19.19 -1.32
CA ARG A 112 -6.50 19.06 -0.11
C ARG A 112 -7.39 20.27 0.15
N THR A 113 -7.48 21.21 -0.81
CA THR A 113 -8.17 22.51 -0.64
C THR A 113 -9.63 22.35 -0.19
N ASN A 114 -10.29 21.27 -0.60
CA ASN A 114 -11.71 20.99 -0.27
C ASN A 114 -11.89 19.91 0.81
N ILE A 115 -10.84 19.57 1.55
CA ILE A 115 -10.88 18.52 2.58
C ILE A 115 -10.85 19.16 3.97
N ASN A 116 -11.99 19.09 4.67
CA ASN A 116 -12.14 19.68 6.00
C ASN A 116 -11.84 18.69 7.14
N VAL A 117 -12.03 17.39 6.89
CA VAL A 117 -11.84 16.31 7.86
C VAL A 117 -11.14 15.16 7.17
N MET A 118 -10.12 14.60 7.83
CA MET A 118 -9.35 13.45 7.34
C MET A 118 -9.26 12.39 8.43
N LEU A 119 -8.76 11.22 8.05
CA LEU A 119 -8.27 10.20 8.98
C LEU A 119 -6.93 10.68 9.58
N ASN A 120 -6.81 10.59 10.90
CA ASN A 120 -5.67 11.10 11.64
C ASN A 120 -4.51 10.10 11.64
N SER A 121 -3.48 10.35 10.83
CA SER A 121 -2.28 9.51 10.76
C SER A 121 -1.41 9.52 12.03
N ASN A 122 -1.66 10.42 12.99
CA ASN A 122 -0.99 10.42 14.29
C ASN A 122 -1.75 9.61 15.35
N ASP A 123 -2.98 9.20 15.06
CA ASP A 123 -3.87 8.46 15.96
C ASP A 123 -4.53 7.30 15.21
N VAL A 124 -3.66 6.38 14.80
CA VAL A 124 -3.96 5.24 13.95
C VAL A 124 -3.20 4.00 14.43
N SER A 125 -3.81 2.83 14.22
CA SER A 125 -3.14 1.54 14.46
C SER A 125 -2.03 1.28 13.43
N GLU A 126 -0.96 0.59 13.85
CA GLU A 126 0.33 0.51 13.13
C GLU A 126 0.24 0.00 11.68
N TYR A 127 -0.69 -0.92 11.39
CA TYR A 127 -0.76 -1.61 10.10
C TYR A 127 -1.79 -1.03 9.14
N LEU A 128 -2.42 0.10 9.49
CA LEU A 128 -3.38 0.76 8.64
C LEU A 128 -2.69 1.70 7.65
N LYS A 129 -2.91 1.46 6.36
CA LYS A 129 -2.48 2.35 5.29
C LYS A 129 -3.52 3.45 5.12
N ILE A 130 -3.10 4.70 5.06
CA ILE A 130 -3.96 5.86 4.79
C ILE A 130 -3.51 6.49 3.47
N SER A 131 -4.47 6.88 2.62
CA SER A 131 -4.17 7.61 1.37
C SER A 131 -3.59 9.00 1.64
N SER A 132 -2.94 9.57 0.63
CA SER A 132 -2.33 10.91 0.71
C SER A 132 -3.35 12.03 0.92
N ASP A 133 -4.61 11.85 0.54
CA ASP A 133 -5.72 12.78 0.82
C ASP A 133 -6.35 12.57 2.21
N GLY A 134 -5.95 11.52 2.93
CA GLY A 134 -6.46 11.18 4.25
C GLY A 134 -7.90 10.65 4.26
N LEU A 135 -8.49 10.28 3.11
CA LEU A 135 -9.90 9.89 3.02
C LEU A 135 -10.13 8.39 2.85
N SER A 136 -9.10 7.63 2.48
CA SER A 136 -9.17 6.19 2.31
C SER A 136 -8.23 5.49 3.27
N ALA A 137 -8.67 4.34 3.78
CA ALA A 137 -7.83 3.46 4.59
C ALA A 137 -7.94 2.01 4.15
N ARG A 138 -6.83 1.27 4.30
CA ARG A 138 -6.74 -0.16 4.01
C ARG A 138 -5.98 -0.87 5.11
N CYS A 139 -6.52 -2.00 5.57
CA CYS A 139 -5.83 -2.92 6.46
C CYS A 139 -5.52 -4.22 5.72
N ASP A 140 -4.24 -4.60 5.65
CA ASP A 140 -3.78 -5.90 5.15
C ASP A 140 -3.23 -6.79 6.27
N ALA A 141 -3.47 -6.43 7.53
CA ALA A 141 -3.12 -7.23 8.70
C ALA A 141 -4.28 -8.14 9.11
N SER A 142 -3.97 -9.19 9.86
CA SER A 142 -5.00 -10.05 10.48
C SER A 142 -5.57 -9.46 11.77
N SER A 143 -4.97 -8.41 12.31
CA SER A 143 -5.42 -7.69 13.50
C SER A 143 -6.55 -6.72 13.17
N PHE A 144 -7.35 -6.40 14.19
CA PHE A 144 -8.28 -5.29 14.12
C PHE A 144 -7.51 -3.97 14.21
N GLU A 145 -7.68 -3.11 13.21
CA GLU A 145 -7.05 -1.79 13.14
C GLU A 145 -8.12 -0.70 13.22
N SER A 146 -7.75 0.46 13.76
CA SER A 146 -8.65 1.60 13.90
C SER A 146 -7.91 2.92 13.65
N VAL A 147 -8.68 3.94 13.28
CA VAL A 147 -8.20 5.30 13.09
C VAL A 147 -9.28 6.28 13.51
N ARG A 148 -8.90 7.40 14.10
CA ARG A 148 -9.82 8.50 14.42
C ARG A 148 -9.81 9.56 13.33
N SER A 149 -10.89 10.33 13.23
CA SER A 149 -10.90 11.50 12.36
C SER A 149 -10.10 12.66 13.01
N THR A 150 -9.65 13.62 12.20
CA THR A 150 -9.01 14.85 12.67
C THR A 150 -10.00 15.86 13.28
N PHE A 151 -11.29 15.55 13.27
CA PHE A 151 -12.35 16.43 13.75
C PHE A 151 -13.14 15.79 14.88
N GLN A 152 -13.41 16.58 15.92
CA GLN A 152 -14.22 16.19 17.06
C GLN A 152 -15.62 16.76 16.90
N VAL A 153 -16.64 15.93 17.13
CA VAL A 153 -18.05 16.33 17.12
C VAL A 153 -18.54 16.41 18.57
N ASP A 154 -18.77 17.63 19.07
CA ASP A 154 -19.24 17.86 20.45
C ASP A 154 -20.75 18.02 20.57
N SER A 155 -21.42 18.52 19.52
CA SER A 155 -22.85 18.79 19.52
C SER A 155 -23.42 18.89 18.10
N GLY A 156 -24.76 18.85 18.00
CA GLY A 156 -25.48 18.93 16.72
C GLY A 156 -25.83 17.57 16.13
N VAL A 157 -26.21 17.55 14.86
CA VAL A 157 -26.54 16.34 14.10
C VAL A 157 -25.60 16.26 12.91
N TRP A 158 -24.92 15.13 12.77
CA TRP A 158 -23.88 14.91 11.78
C TRP A 158 -24.11 13.58 11.06
N TYR A 159 -23.66 13.54 9.81
CA TYR A 159 -23.72 12.35 8.97
C TYR A 159 -22.37 12.16 8.29
N TYR A 160 -22.00 10.91 8.08
CA TYR A 160 -20.87 10.54 7.24
C TYR A 160 -21.26 9.31 6.44
N GLU A 161 -20.69 9.19 5.26
CA GLU A 161 -20.88 8.06 4.36
C GLU A 161 -19.54 7.43 4.09
N VAL A 162 -19.51 6.10 4.00
CA VAL A 162 -18.30 5.34 3.69
C VAL A 162 -18.59 4.37 2.56
N LEU A 163 -17.66 4.28 1.63
CA LEU A 163 -17.66 3.26 0.59
C LEU A 163 -16.80 2.09 1.06
N ILE A 164 -17.40 0.92 1.20
CA ILE A 164 -16.68 -0.32 1.50
C ILE A 164 -16.31 -0.99 0.19
N VAL A 165 -15.02 -1.24 0.01
CA VAL A 165 -14.46 -1.98 -1.12
C VAL A 165 -13.99 -3.35 -0.61
N THR A 166 -14.53 -4.43 -1.19
CA THR A 166 -14.18 -5.83 -0.85
C THR A 166 -13.62 -6.56 -2.07
#